data_AF-A0A0D0FAK4-F1
#
_entry.id   AF-A0A0D0FAK4-F1
#
_cell.length_a   1.000
_cell.length_b   1.000
_cell.length_c   1.000
_cell.angle_alpha   90.00
_cell.angle_beta   90.00
_cell.angle_gamma   90.00
#
_symmetry.space_group_name_H-M   'P 1'
#
loop_
_entity.id
_entity.type
_entity.pdbx_description
1 polymer ?
#
loop_
_entity_poly.entity_id
_entity_poly.type
_entity_poly.pdbx_seq_one_letter_code
_entity_poly.pdbx_strand_id
1 'polypeptide(L)' 'MIDEGKLSDFFDDYSPYMEIDLLRLEDGYPQNFHQSQCVHLLQCPACGRQETYFIRE' A
#
# COMPACT_ATOMS: atom_id res chain seq x y z
N MET A 1 -3.56 -15.59 2.53
CA MET A 1 -3.97 -14.16 2.59
C MET A 1 -4.25 -13.73 1.16
N ILE A 2 -5.26 -12.90 0.97
CA ILE A 2 -5.65 -12.37 -0.34
C ILE A 2 -5.04 -10.96 -0.43
N ASP A 3 -4.34 -10.69 -1.53
CA ASP A 3 -3.84 -9.35 -1.83
C ASP A 3 -5.01 -8.50 -2.32
N GLU A 4 -5.35 -7.45 -1.59
CA GLU A 4 -6.44 -6.54 -1.94
C GLU A 4 -5.96 -5.39 -2.85
N GLY A 5 -4.65 -5.28 -3.08
CA GLY A 5 -4.03 -4.22 -3.88
C GLY A 5 -3.06 -3.36 -3.09
N LYS A 6 -2.61 -2.26 -3.72
CA LYS A 6 -1.69 -1.32 -3.11
C LYS A 6 -2.42 -0.55 -2.02
N LEU A 7 -1.76 -0.31 -0.89
CA LEU A 7 -2.31 0.48 0.20
C LEU A 7 -2.73 1.88 -0.27
N SER A 8 -2.01 2.43 -1.26
CA SER A 8 -2.34 3.71 -1.90
C SER A 8 -3.72 3.74 -2.56
N ASP A 9 -4.21 2.61 -3.04
CA ASP A 9 -5.51 2.51 -3.71
C ASP A 9 -6.68 2.66 -2.70
N PHE A 10 -6.39 2.54 -1.40
CA PHE A 10 -7.36 2.65 -0.31
C PHE A 10 -7.38 4.05 0.36
N PHE A 11 -6.54 5.00 -0.05
CA PHE A 11 -6.53 6.34 0.56
C PHE A 11 -7.68 7.21 0.09
N ASP A 12 -7.71 7.50 -1.21
CA ASP A 12 -8.69 8.42 -1.82
C ASP A 12 -8.88 8.08 -3.30
N ASP A 13 -10.03 8.42 -3.87
CA ASP A 13 -10.39 8.13 -5.27
C ASP A 13 -9.49 8.88 -6.28
N TYR A 14 -8.74 9.89 -5.80
CA TYR A 14 -7.74 10.64 -6.57
C TYR A 14 -6.35 9.99 -6.55
N SER A 15 -6.12 9.04 -5.65
CA SER A 15 -4.84 8.35 -5.47
C SER A 15 -4.32 7.65 -6.73
N PRO A 16 -5.16 6.99 -7.56
CA PRO A 16 -4.70 6.38 -8.81
C PRO A 16 -4.09 7.37 -9.81
N TYR A 17 -4.40 8.67 -9.67
CA TYR A 17 -3.93 9.74 -10.53
C TYR A 17 -2.82 10.58 -9.89
N MET A 18 -2.51 10.36 -8.61
CA MET A 18 -1.43 11.05 -7.90
C MET A 18 -0.09 10.37 -8.16
N GLU A 19 0.98 11.17 -8.13
CA GLU A 19 2.32 10.62 -8.21
C GLU A 19 2.57 9.67 -7.04
N ILE A 20 3.10 8.48 -7.36
CA ILE A 20 3.34 7.43 -6.37
C ILE A 20 4.29 7.89 -5.26
N ASP A 21 5.14 8.87 -5.57
CA ASP A 21 6.09 9.48 -4.66
C ASP A 21 5.43 10.40 -3.62
N LEU A 22 4.32 11.06 -3.97
CA LEU A 22 3.50 11.80 -3.01
C LEU A 22 2.71 10.85 -2.10
N LEU A 23 2.16 9.78 -2.66
CA LEU A 23 1.42 8.76 -1.90
C LEU A 23 2.31 8.04 -0.87
N ARG A 24 3.57 7.77 -1.22
CA ARG A 24 4.59 7.20 -0.32
C ARG A 24 5.02 8.14 0.81
N LEU A 25 4.74 9.43 0.69
CA LEU A 25 4.99 10.39 1.77
C LEU A 25 3.81 10.44 2.75
N GLU A 26 2.60 10.26 2.23
CA GLU A 26 1.33 10.27 2.97
C GLU A 26 1.02 8.92 3.65
N ASP A 27 1.55 7.81 3.14
CA ASP A 27 1.26 6.46 3.67
C ASP A 27 1.92 6.12 5.01
N GLY A 28 2.75 7.03 5.53
CA GLY A 28 3.41 6.89 6.84
C GLY A 28 4.63 5.99 6.84
N TYR A 29 5.11 5.51 5.67
CA TYR A 29 6.25 4.60 5.55
C TYR A 29 7.41 5.24 4.79
N PRO A 30 8.14 6.22 5.36
CA PRO A 30 9.20 6.96 4.65
C PRO A 30 10.35 6.09 4.10
N GLN A 31 10.51 4.85 4.60
CA GLN A 31 11.50 3.90 4.08
C GLN A 31 11.09 3.27 2.75
N ASN A 32 9.79 3.16 2.45
CA ASN A 32 9.31 2.58 1.19
C ASN A 32 9.63 3.49 -0.01
N PHE A 33 9.69 4.81 0.22
CA PHE A 33 10.05 5.84 -0.73
C PHE A 33 11.48 5.65 -1.21
N HIS A 34 12.42 5.55 -0.27
CA HIS A 34 13.82 5.37 -0.60
C HIS A 34 14.14 4.00 -1.21
N GLN A 35 13.36 2.97 -0.89
CA GLN A 35 13.64 1.60 -1.33
C GLN A 35 12.76 1.15 -2.51
N SER A 36 11.95 2.04 -3.09
CA SER A 36 10.99 1.72 -4.16
C SER A 36 10.12 0.50 -3.84
N GLN A 37 9.72 0.36 -2.58
CA GLN A 37 8.88 -0.74 -2.13
C GLN A 37 7.40 -0.34 -2.22
N CYS A 38 6.59 -1.23 -2.77
CA CYS A 38 5.14 -1.08 -2.81
C CYS A 38 4.55 -1.68 -1.53
N VAL A 39 3.70 -0.93 -0.84
CA VAL A 39 2.96 -1.43 0.33
C VAL A 39 1.64 -2.01 -0.16
N HIS A 40 1.41 -3.29 0.11
CA HIS A 40 0.20 -4.00 -0.25
C HIS A 40 -0.62 -4.32 0.99
N LEU A 41 -1.94 -4.26 0.86
CA LEU A 41 -2.86 -4.65 1.93
C LEU A 41 -3.28 -6.10 1.71
N LEU A 42 -2.93 -6.96 2.67
CA LEU A 42 -3.28 -8.37 2.65
C LEU A 42 -4.39 -8.64 3.66
N GLN A 43 -5.49 -9.18 3.17
CA GLN A 43 -6.61 -9.58 4.01
C GLN A 43 -6.65 -11.09 4.20
N CYS A 44 -6.85 -11.53 5.44
CA CYS A 44 -7.12 -12.92 5.73
C CYS A 44 -8.60 -13.23 5.45
N PRO A 45 -8.94 -14.07 4.45
CA PRO A 45 -10.34 -14.39 4.15
C PRO A 45 -11.04 -15.19 5.27
N ALA A 46 -10.27 -15.83 6.16
CA ALA A 46 -10.83 -16.66 7.23
C ALA A 46 -11.22 -15.85 8.49
N CYS A 47 -10.54 -14.74 8.77
CA CYS A 47 -10.78 -13.94 9.99
C CYS A 47 -10.99 -12.45 9.73
N GLY A 48 -10.86 -11.98 8.49
CA GLY A 48 -11.01 -10.57 8.10
C GLY A 48 -9.86 -9.67 8.56
N ARG A 49 -8.80 -10.21 9.18
CA ARG A 49 -7.65 -9.41 9.60
C ARG A 49 -6.90 -8.88 8.38
N GLN A 50 -6.64 -7.58 8.37
CA GLN A 50 -5.83 -6.90 7.38
C GLN A 50 -4.42 -6.66 7.94
N GLU A 51 -3.40 -6.90 7.13
CA GLU A 51 -2.00 -6.61 7.44
C GLU A 51 -1.31 -5.98 6.22
N THR A 52 -0.41 -5.03 6.45
CA THR A 52 0.37 -4.37 5.39
C THR A 52 1.68 -5.11 5.15
N TYR A 53 2.01 -5.38 3.88
CA TYR A 53 3.27 -6.01 3.48
C TYR A 53 4.04 -5.15 2.49
N PHE A 54 5.36 -5.17 2.63
CA PHE A 54 6.27 -4.50 1.71
C PHE A 54 6.71 -5.49 0.63
N ILE A 55 6.39 -5.16 -0.62
CA ILE A 55 6.79 -5.93 -1.79
C ILE A 55 7.83 -5.10 -2.56
N ARG A 56 8.92 -5.77 -2.97
CA ARG A 56 9.89 -5.22 -3.91
C ARG A 56 9.50 -5.72 -5.30
N GLU A 57 9.20 -4.78 -6.20
CA GLU A 57 8.93 -5.06 -7.62
C GLU A 57 10.22 -5.02 -8.44
#